data_AF-A0A838TXW1-F1
#
_entry.id   AF-A0A838TXW1-F1
#
_cell.length_a   1.000
_cell.length_b   1.000
_cell.length_c   1.000
_cell.angle_alpha   90.00
_cell.angle_beta   90.00
_cell.angle_gamma   90.00
#
_symmetry.space_group_name_H-M   'P 1'
#
loop_
_entity.id
_entity.type
_entity.pdbx_description
1 polymer ?
#
loop_
_entity_poly.entity_id
_entity_poly.type
_entity_poly.pdbx_seq_one_letter_code
_entity_poly.pdbx_strand_id
1 'polypeptide(L)'
;MYSIDNKIEKDTSHFNNFVSAYEELIDNRRKLFNIPPIDNFFCFQDKKNISIINRCKTTHFLYYLVTKLCIEYSKNNEKNKTILIDGGGNNLGYLYLELVKSSVKEQFDINQLLDNIIISRAFTFYQLANIIIKELPTLIKKLNCKIQIIVLDIFNTLFSSVSSPNRIKSKLKQNAVNVQEDKIKILDEILKNIINLSKHYFAIFVFTDFKKTFNKNIFSHFNQILEIVNTYNNKNNKKESIIHMKTTSTEKSLMLDSILKIV
;
A
#
# COMPACT_ATOMS: atom_id res chain seq x y z
N MET A 1 19.32 -56.11 -38.37
CA MET A 1 18.27 -55.10 -38.08
C MET A 1 17.77 -55.36 -36.67
N TYR A 2 17.72 -54.30 -35.88
CA TYR A 2 17.61 -54.27 -34.41
C TYR A 2 16.23 -54.69 -33.87
N SER A 3 16.22 -55.28 -32.66
CA SER A 3 15.22 -55.00 -31.63
C SER A 3 15.80 -55.36 -30.26
N ILE A 4 16.10 -54.33 -29.47
CA ILE A 4 16.24 -54.40 -28.01
C ILE A 4 15.33 -53.28 -27.50
N ASP A 5 14.07 -53.63 -27.23
CA ASP A 5 13.12 -52.72 -26.60
C ASP A 5 13.35 -52.68 -25.10
N ASN A 6 14.37 -51.92 -24.68
CA ASN A 6 14.45 -51.43 -23.30
C ASN A 6 13.71 -50.09 -23.23
N LYS A 7 12.41 -50.15 -22.94
CA LYS A 7 11.66 -48.99 -22.43
C LYS A 7 12.18 -48.65 -21.03
N ILE A 8 13.11 -47.70 -20.97
CA ILE A 8 13.36 -46.94 -19.76
C ILE A 8 12.17 -45.99 -19.62
N GLU A 9 11.14 -46.41 -18.87
CA GLU A 9 10.18 -45.47 -18.28
C GLU A 9 10.96 -44.58 -17.30
N LYS A 10 11.31 -43.39 -17.78
CA LYS A 10 11.82 -42.32 -16.94
C LYS A 10 10.68 -41.86 -16.05
N ASP A 11 10.72 -42.32 -14.81
CA ASP A 11 9.96 -41.82 -13.67
C ASP A 11 10.38 -40.35 -13.39
N THR A 12 9.92 -39.42 -14.24
CA THR A 12 10.19 -37.98 -14.14
C THR A 12 9.18 -37.26 -13.25
N SER A 13 8.25 -37.97 -12.63
CA SER A 13 7.22 -37.40 -11.75
C SER A 13 7.78 -36.84 -10.42
N HIS A 14 9.01 -37.21 -10.05
CA HIS A 14 9.66 -36.75 -8.81
C HIS A 14 10.76 -35.69 -8.98
N PHE A 15 11.11 -35.27 -10.20
CA PHE A 15 12.22 -34.33 -10.46
C PHE A 15 11.79 -32.87 -10.67
N ASN A 16 10.52 -32.51 -10.46
CA ASN A 16 10.02 -31.16 -10.79
C ASN A 16 10.26 -30.05 -9.76
N ASN A 17 10.94 -30.31 -8.64
CA ASN A 17 11.16 -29.29 -7.60
C ASN A 17 12.65 -29.05 -7.28
N PHE A 18 13.51 -28.98 -8.31
CA PHE A 18 14.84 -28.38 -8.11
C PHE A 18 14.71 -26.86 -8.13
N VAL A 19 14.63 -26.29 -6.93
CA VAL A 19 14.74 -24.84 -6.70
C VAL A 19 16.22 -24.54 -6.49
N SER A 20 16.76 -23.56 -7.22
CA SER A 20 18.13 -23.13 -6.98
C SER A 20 18.25 -22.49 -5.59
N ALA A 21 19.40 -22.61 -4.93
CA ALA A 21 19.63 -21.93 -3.65
C ALA A 21 19.43 -20.39 -3.75
N TYR A 22 19.60 -19.82 -4.95
CA TYR A 22 19.28 -18.43 -5.23
C TYR A 22 17.77 -18.15 -5.21
N GLU A 23 16.95 -19.02 -5.81
CA GLU A 23 15.49 -18.94 -5.76
C GLU A 23 14.96 -19.19 -4.35
N GLU A 24 15.55 -20.11 -3.58
CA GLU A 24 15.22 -20.36 -2.17
C GLU A 24 15.52 -19.12 -1.29
N LEU A 25 16.63 -18.43 -1.55
CA LEU A 25 16.94 -17.15 -0.89
C LEU A 25 16.00 -16.00 -1.31
N ILE A 26 15.43 -16.04 -2.52
CA ILE A 26 14.37 -15.13 -2.93
C ILE A 26 13.05 -15.50 -2.22
N ASP A 27 12.76 -16.78 -2.04
CA ASP A 27 11.54 -17.26 -1.40
C ASP A 27 11.47 -16.94 0.10
N ASN A 28 12.63 -16.84 0.74
CA ASN A 28 12.77 -16.33 2.11
C ASN A 28 12.51 -14.81 2.25
N ARG A 29 12.29 -14.08 1.15
CA ARG A 29 11.93 -12.65 1.22
C ARG A 29 10.46 -12.51 1.54
N ARG A 30 10.14 -11.48 2.35
CA ARG A 30 8.75 -11.11 2.62
C ARG A 30 8.05 -10.73 1.32
N LYS A 31 7.08 -11.56 0.90
CA LYS A 31 6.17 -11.31 -0.23
C LYS A 31 5.04 -10.41 0.27
N LEU A 32 5.21 -9.10 0.10
CA LEU A 32 4.31 -8.14 0.72
C LEU A 32 3.01 -7.99 -0.08
N PHE A 33 3.14 -7.95 -1.41
CA PHE A 33 2.00 -7.85 -2.32
C PHE A 33 1.65 -9.17 -2.99
N ASN A 34 2.55 -10.15 -2.93
CA ASN A 34 2.51 -11.37 -3.73
C ASN A 34 2.41 -11.04 -5.24
N ILE A 35 3.19 -10.04 -5.66
CA ILE A 35 3.31 -9.59 -7.05
C ILE A 35 4.82 -9.56 -7.35
N PRO A 36 5.36 -10.61 -7.99
CA PRO A 36 6.81 -10.79 -8.09
C PRO A 36 7.58 -9.58 -8.63
N PRO A 37 7.10 -8.86 -9.68
CA PRO A 37 7.80 -7.66 -10.14
C PRO A 37 7.94 -6.54 -9.09
N ILE A 38 6.96 -6.42 -8.18
CA ILE A 38 6.94 -5.41 -7.11
C ILE A 38 7.76 -5.89 -5.91
N ASP A 39 7.50 -7.12 -5.44
CA ASP A 39 8.19 -7.68 -4.27
C ASP A 39 9.70 -7.82 -4.51
N ASN A 40 10.10 -8.22 -5.72
CA ASN A 40 11.52 -8.31 -6.10
C ASN A 40 12.20 -6.94 -6.15
N PHE A 41 11.48 -5.89 -6.54
CA PHE A 41 12.05 -4.55 -6.63
C PHE A 41 12.36 -3.97 -5.24
N PHE A 42 11.45 -4.16 -4.28
CA PHE A 42 11.60 -3.52 -2.98
C PHE A 42 12.45 -4.30 -1.97
N CYS A 43 12.59 -5.63 -2.11
CA CYS A 43 13.43 -6.48 -1.25
C CYS A 43 13.26 -6.14 0.26
N PHE A 44 12.09 -6.46 0.82
CA PHE A 44 11.61 -5.99 2.14
C PHE A 44 12.29 -6.60 3.39
N GLN A 45 13.56 -7.02 3.32
CA GLN A 45 14.23 -7.68 4.45
C GLN A 45 14.31 -6.78 5.70
N ASP A 46 14.60 -5.47 5.54
CA ASP A 46 14.80 -4.56 6.69
C ASP A 46 13.96 -3.28 6.64
N LYS A 47 13.25 -3.04 5.54
CA LYS A 47 12.59 -1.75 5.28
C LYS A 47 11.14 -1.78 5.75
N LYS A 48 10.78 -0.78 6.55
CA LYS A 48 9.54 -0.74 7.32
C LYS A 48 8.61 0.41 6.94
N ASN A 49 8.98 1.25 5.96
CA ASN A 49 8.13 2.33 5.46
C ASN A 49 7.93 2.29 3.95
N ILE A 50 6.68 2.28 3.50
CA ILE A 50 6.32 2.34 2.07
C ILE A 50 5.26 3.41 1.88
N SER A 51 5.39 4.15 0.79
CA SER A 51 4.34 5.04 0.29
C SER A 51 3.77 4.48 -1.01
N ILE A 52 2.46 4.35 -1.09
CA ILE A 52 1.69 3.94 -2.26
C ILE A 52 0.85 5.13 -2.69
N ILE A 53 1.18 5.68 -3.86
CA ILE A 53 0.55 6.85 -4.43
C ILE A 53 -0.32 6.39 -5.59
N ASN A 54 -1.62 6.64 -5.51
CA ASN A 54 -2.51 6.44 -6.64
C ASN A 54 -2.89 7.78 -7.29
N ARG A 55 -2.31 8.06 -8.45
CA ARG A 55 -2.74 9.17 -9.33
C ARG A 55 -3.67 8.71 -10.43
N CYS A 56 -4.03 7.43 -10.44
CA CYS A 56 -4.96 6.85 -11.40
C CYS A 56 -6.34 6.70 -10.75
N LYS A 57 -7.24 7.64 -11.02
CA LYS A 57 -8.62 7.62 -10.51
C LYS A 57 -9.47 6.47 -11.08
N THR A 58 -9.02 5.89 -12.18
CA THR A 58 -9.78 4.88 -12.94
C THR A 58 -9.47 3.46 -12.50
N THR A 59 -8.46 3.23 -11.65
CA THR A 59 -8.05 1.88 -11.27
C THR A 59 -8.37 1.57 -9.81
N HIS A 60 -9.06 0.45 -9.60
CA HIS A 60 -9.23 -0.17 -8.27
C HIS A 60 -7.94 -0.88 -7.80
N PHE A 61 -6.87 -0.82 -8.59
CA PHE A 61 -5.61 -1.49 -8.31
C PHE A 61 -5.00 -1.10 -6.95
N LEU A 62 -5.24 0.14 -6.49
CA LEU A 62 -4.87 0.54 -5.14
C LEU A 62 -5.46 -0.38 -4.07
N TYR A 63 -6.75 -0.65 -4.14
CA TYR A 63 -7.45 -1.49 -3.16
C TYR A 63 -7.04 -2.95 -3.30
N TYR A 64 -6.76 -3.40 -4.52
CA TYR A 64 -6.15 -4.71 -4.73
C TYR A 64 -4.79 -4.82 -4.02
N LEU A 65 -3.90 -3.82 -4.14
CA LEU A 65 -2.63 -3.80 -3.41
C LEU A 65 -2.85 -3.82 -1.89
N VAL A 66 -3.74 -2.98 -1.35
CA VAL A 66 -4.05 -2.96 0.09
C VAL A 66 -4.63 -4.29 0.58
N THR A 67 -5.47 -4.93 -0.23
CA THR A 67 -6.03 -6.26 0.04
C THR A 67 -4.91 -7.28 0.19
N LYS A 68 -3.96 -7.31 -0.75
CA LYS A 68 -2.78 -8.18 -0.68
C LYS A 68 -1.92 -7.92 0.54
N LEU A 69 -1.71 -6.65 0.90
CA LEU A 69 -0.99 -6.29 2.13
C LEU A 69 -1.63 -6.87 3.39
N CYS A 70 -2.96 -6.87 3.47
CA CYS A 70 -3.70 -7.46 4.59
C CYS A 70 -3.58 -9.00 4.59
N ILE A 71 -3.83 -9.64 3.44
CA ILE A 71 -3.80 -11.09 3.29
C ILE A 71 -2.41 -11.65 3.62
N GLU A 72 -1.37 -11.15 2.94
CA GLU A 72 -0.02 -11.69 3.09
C GLU A 72 0.53 -11.44 4.50
N TYR A 73 0.14 -10.34 5.15
CA TYR A 73 0.53 -10.12 6.54
C TYR A 73 -0.13 -11.11 7.51
N SER A 74 -1.39 -11.46 7.27
CA SER A 74 -2.13 -12.42 8.10
C SER A 74 -1.63 -13.86 7.90
N LYS A 75 -1.22 -14.25 6.69
CA LYS A 75 -0.68 -15.59 6.40
C LYS A 75 0.56 -15.94 7.23
N ASN A 76 1.32 -14.93 7.64
CA ASN A 76 2.59 -15.14 8.34
C ASN A 76 2.45 -15.53 9.83
N ASN A 77 1.31 -15.26 10.47
CA ASN A 77 1.01 -15.67 11.86
C ASN A 77 -0.42 -15.27 12.26
N GLU A 78 -1.14 -16.14 12.96
CA GLU A 78 -2.47 -15.83 13.54
C GLU A 78 -2.43 -14.70 14.57
N LYS A 79 -1.28 -14.44 15.19
CA LYS A 79 -1.11 -13.31 16.12
C LYS A 79 -0.88 -11.97 15.42
N ASN A 80 -0.69 -11.92 14.11
CA ASN A 80 -0.41 -10.65 13.42
C ASN A 80 -1.67 -9.78 13.36
N LYS A 81 -1.53 -8.48 13.66
CA LYS A 81 -2.64 -7.51 13.52
C LYS A 81 -2.29 -6.41 12.53
N THR A 82 -3.20 -6.14 11.61
CA THR A 82 -3.16 -4.95 10.75
C THR A 82 -4.02 -3.86 11.38
N ILE A 83 -3.44 -2.71 11.67
CA ILE A 83 -4.17 -1.50 12.05
C ILE A 83 -4.39 -0.67 10.78
N LEU A 84 -5.65 -0.56 10.37
CA LEU A 84 -6.07 0.20 9.20
C LEU A 84 -6.68 1.53 9.63
N ILE A 85 -6.01 2.64 9.31
CA ILE A 85 -6.48 3.99 9.59
C ILE A 85 -7.00 4.60 8.29
N ASP A 86 -8.30 4.80 8.20
CA ASP A 86 -8.98 5.32 7.00
C ASP A 86 -9.28 6.82 7.14
N GLY A 87 -8.72 7.61 6.23
CA GLY A 87 -8.97 9.04 6.05
C GLY A 87 -10.30 9.38 5.36
N GLY A 88 -11.22 8.41 5.26
CA GLY A 88 -12.58 8.60 4.78
C GLY A 88 -12.74 8.40 3.27
N GLY A 89 -13.97 8.57 2.76
CA GLY A 89 -14.34 8.14 1.40
C GLY A 89 -14.93 6.73 1.40
N ASN A 90 -15.01 6.06 0.25
CA ASN A 90 -15.56 4.69 0.17
C ASN A 90 -14.48 3.59 0.20
N ASN A 91 -13.34 3.87 0.84
CA ASN A 91 -12.16 3.01 0.82
C ASN A 91 -12.42 1.62 1.40
N LEU A 92 -13.09 1.56 2.55
CA LEU A 92 -13.42 0.30 3.24
C LEU A 92 -14.37 -0.56 2.41
N GLY A 93 -15.31 0.05 1.67
CA GLY A 93 -16.21 -0.68 0.78
C GLY A 93 -15.47 -1.34 -0.37
N TYR A 94 -14.57 -0.61 -1.03
CA TYR A 94 -13.72 -1.18 -2.08
C TYR A 94 -12.77 -2.26 -1.55
N LEU A 95 -12.14 -2.03 -0.38
CA LEU A 95 -11.28 -3.01 0.26
C LEU A 95 -12.04 -4.30 0.58
N TYR A 96 -13.25 -4.20 1.17
CA TYR A 96 -14.05 -5.37 1.49
C TYR A 96 -14.46 -6.16 0.25
N LEU A 97 -14.87 -5.49 -0.83
CA LEU A 97 -15.19 -6.15 -2.09
C LEU A 97 -13.99 -6.91 -2.67
N GLU A 98 -12.80 -6.34 -2.61
CA GLU A 98 -11.58 -7.02 -3.06
C GLU A 98 -11.18 -8.18 -2.13
N LEU A 99 -11.35 -8.05 -0.81
CA LEU A 99 -11.14 -9.15 0.14
C LEU A 99 -12.05 -10.34 -0.15
N VAL A 100 -13.34 -10.11 -0.43
CA VAL A 100 -14.30 -11.17 -0.80
C VAL A 100 -13.92 -11.84 -2.12
N LYS A 101 -13.52 -11.07 -3.13
CA LYS A 101 -13.04 -11.64 -4.40
C LYS A 101 -11.79 -12.50 -4.18
N SER A 102 -10.84 -12.01 -3.39
CA SER A 102 -9.61 -12.73 -3.06
C SER A 102 -9.88 -13.98 -2.22
N SER A 103 -10.83 -13.97 -1.29
CA SER A 103 -11.14 -15.12 -0.45
C SER A 103 -11.68 -16.30 -1.27
N VAL A 104 -12.50 -16.02 -2.30
CA VAL A 104 -12.97 -17.05 -3.23
C VAL A 104 -11.82 -17.59 -4.08
N LYS A 105 -10.97 -16.71 -4.60
CA LYS A 105 -9.86 -17.08 -5.49
C LYS A 105 -8.75 -17.86 -4.78
N GLU A 106 -8.40 -17.45 -3.55
CA GLU A 106 -7.31 -18.03 -2.76
C GLU A 106 -7.76 -19.01 -1.69
N GLN A 107 -9.08 -19.23 -1.56
CA GLN A 107 -9.70 -20.21 -0.65
C GLN A 107 -9.31 -20.02 0.83
N PHE A 108 -9.43 -18.79 1.36
CA PHE A 108 -9.24 -18.50 2.78
C PHE A 108 -10.53 -18.04 3.46
N ASP A 109 -10.61 -18.22 4.78
CA ASP A 109 -11.72 -17.69 5.59
C ASP A 109 -11.57 -16.18 5.79
N ILE A 110 -12.48 -15.42 5.19
CA ILE A 110 -12.48 -13.96 5.30
C ILE A 110 -12.74 -13.49 6.73
N ASN A 111 -13.52 -14.22 7.54
CA ASN A 111 -13.84 -13.80 8.90
C ASN A 111 -12.59 -13.83 9.78
N GLN A 112 -11.80 -14.91 9.67
CA GLN A 112 -10.51 -15.01 10.36
C GLN A 112 -9.54 -13.90 9.95
N LEU A 113 -9.52 -13.53 8.66
CA LEU A 113 -8.70 -12.42 8.19
C LEU A 113 -9.19 -11.08 8.76
N LEU A 114 -10.51 -10.84 8.79
CA LEU A 114 -11.10 -9.62 9.32
C LEU A 114 -10.87 -9.47 10.83
N ASP A 115 -10.86 -10.57 11.58
CA ASP A 115 -10.51 -10.56 13.01
C ASP A 115 -9.06 -10.08 13.26
N ASN A 116 -8.20 -10.15 12.24
CA ASN A 116 -6.84 -9.63 12.28
C ASN A 116 -6.69 -8.18 11.83
N ILE A 117 -7.78 -7.51 11.44
CA ILE A 117 -7.77 -6.12 10.99
C ILE A 117 -8.52 -5.23 11.99
N ILE A 118 -7.78 -4.35 12.65
CA ILE A 118 -8.34 -3.29 13.51
C ILE A 118 -8.54 -2.05 12.65
N ILE A 119 -9.77 -1.57 12.52
CA ILE A 119 -10.11 -0.41 11.68
C ILE A 119 -10.38 0.81 12.57
N SER A 120 -9.77 1.94 12.22
CA SER A 120 -10.13 3.27 12.74
C SER A 120 -10.41 4.21 11.58
N ARG A 121 -11.54 4.88 11.59
CA ARG A 121 -11.95 5.80 10.52
C ARG A 121 -12.06 7.22 11.04
N ALA A 122 -11.40 8.14 10.37
CA ALA A 122 -11.49 9.57 10.63
C ALA A 122 -12.53 10.23 9.71
N PHE A 123 -13.39 11.08 10.27
CA PHE A 123 -14.31 11.91 9.48
C PHE A 123 -13.78 13.33 9.26
N THR A 124 -12.80 13.76 10.06
CA THR A 124 -12.15 15.07 9.93
C THR A 124 -10.64 14.96 10.02
N PHE A 125 -9.93 15.97 9.51
CA PHE A 125 -8.47 16.01 9.57
C PHE A 125 -7.96 16.01 11.02
N TYR A 126 -8.63 16.70 11.93
CA TYR A 126 -8.24 16.73 13.35
C TYR A 126 -8.49 15.38 14.05
N GLN A 127 -9.55 14.65 13.68
CA GLN A 127 -9.74 13.27 14.15
C GLN A 127 -8.64 12.36 13.65
N LEU A 128 -8.26 12.47 12.37
CA LEU A 128 -7.16 11.71 11.80
C LEU A 128 -5.84 12.00 12.53
N ALA A 129 -5.57 13.28 12.80
CA ALA A 129 -4.42 13.70 13.58
C ALA A 129 -4.43 13.11 14.99
N ASN A 130 -5.56 13.17 15.69
CA ASN A 130 -5.70 12.62 17.04
C ASN A 130 -5.46 11.09 17.07
N ILE A 131 -6.04 10.38 16.11
CA ILE A 131 -5.87 8.93 15.95
C ILE A 131 -4.38 8.60 15.80
N ILE A 132 -3.67 9.28 14.88
CA ILE A 132 -2.28 8.94 14.56
C ILE A 132 -1.32 9.38 15.67
N ILE A 133 -1.50 10.58 16.23
CA ILE A 133 -0.54 11.20 17.16
C ILE A 133 -0.73 10.66 18.59
N LYS A 134 -1.97 10.42 19.03
CA LYS A 134 -2.27 10.08 20.43
C LYS A 134 -2.79 8.65 20.62
N GLU A 135 -3.81 8.26 19.85
CA GLU A 135 -4.51 6.99 20.09
C GLU A 135 -3.70 5.78 19.61
N LEU A 136 -3.13 5.85 18.40
CA LEU A 136 -2.39 4.75 17.78
C LEU A 136 -1.18 4.32 18.62
N PRO A 137 -0.29 5.22 19.11
CA PRO A 137 0.79 4.81 20.00
C PRO A 137 0.30 4.16 21.29
N THR A 138 -0.84 4.60 21.82
CA THR A 138 -1.44 4.04 23.03
C THR A 138 -2.02 2.65 22.78
N LEU A 139 -2.69 2.45 21.64
CA LEU A 139 -3.23 1.16 21.22
C LEU A 139 -2.11 0.13 21.00
N ILE A 140 -1.07 0.52 20.27
CA ILE A 140 0.08 -0.34 19.97
C ILE A 140 0.73 -0.88 21.26
N LYS A 141 0.88 -0.05 22.29
CA LYS A 141 1.45 -0.47 23.58
C LYS A 141 0.62 -1.55 24.31
N LYS A 142 -0.68 -1.63 24.03
CA LYS A 142 -1.59 -2.61 24.64
C LYS A 142 -1.64 -3.93 23.86
N LEU A 143 -1.19 -3.92 22.61
CA LEU A 143 -1.22 -5.08 21.73
C LEU A 143 0.06 -5.89 21.89
N ASN A 144 -0.06 -7.12 22.39
CA ASN A 144 1.06 -8.06 22.49
C ASN A 144 1.19 -8.92 21.22
N CYS A 145 1.44 -8.26 20.09
CA CYS A 145 1.53 -8.91 18.79
C CYS A 145 2.44 -8.17 17.80
N LYS A 146 2.73 -8.80 16.65
CA LYS A 146 3.33 -8.10 15.51
C LYS A 146 2.27 -7.23 14.84
N ILE A 147 2.65 -6.01 14.50
CA ILE A 147 1.74 -5.00 13.97
C ILE A 147 2.21 -4.49 12.60
N GLN A 148 1.25 -4.41 11.67
CA GLN A 148 1.33 -3.65 10.43
C GLN A 148 0.36 -2.48 10.53
N ILE A 149 0.80 -1.29 10.11
CA ILE A 149 0.00 -0.07 10.13
C ILE A 149 -0.21 0.34 8.67
N ILE A 150 -1.46 0.50 8.26
CA ILE A 150 -1.83 1.01 6.95
C ILE A 150 -2.62 2.29 7.17
N VAL A 151 -2.14 3.40 6.63
CA VAL A 151 -2.88 4.67 6.65
C VAL A 151 -3.37 4.97 5.23
N LEU A 152 -4.69 4.94 5.05
CA LEU A 152 -5.36 5.16 3.77
C LEU A 152 -5.87 6.61 3.67
N ASP A 153 -5.56 7.27 2.56
CA ASP A 153 -6.14 8.54 2.10
C ASP A 153 -6.15 9.68 3.12
N ILE A 154 -5.01 9.93 3.76
CA ILE A 154 -4.81 11.07 4.69
C ILE A 154 -5.32 12.39 4.11
N PHE A 155 -5.09 12.61 2.81
CA PHE A 155 -5.42 13.86 2.14
C PHE A 155 -6.91 14.08 1.89
N ASN A 156 -7.73 13.02 1.93
CA ASN A 156 -9.17 13.16 1.70
C ASN A 156 -9.82 13.99 2.82
N THR A 157 -9.46 13.75 4.09
CA THR A 157 -9.88 14.60 5.22
C THR A 157 -9.25 16.00 5.21
N LEU A 158 -8.03 16.14 4.67
CA LEU A 158 -7.30 17.41 4.66
C LEU A 158 -7.99 18.46 3.77
N PHE A 159 -8.42 18.05 2.57
CA PHE A 159 -8.94 18.96 1.53
C PHE A 159 -10.46 19.03 1.46
N SER A 160 -11.20 18.05 1.99
CA SER A 160 -12.68 18.07 2.04
C SER A 160 -13.25 19.27 2.80
N SER A 161 -12.48 19.87 3.70
CA SER A 161 -12.88 21.04 4.49
C SER A 161 -12.58 22.39 3.82
N VAL A 162 -12.01 22.43 2.61
CA VAL A 162 -11.72 23.68 1.89
C VAL A 162 -12.67 23.81 0.70
N SER A 163 -13.89 24.28 0.98
CA SER A 163 -14.77 24.86 -0.05
C SER A 163 -14.01 25.93 -0.83
N SER A 164 -14.06 25.83 -2.15
CA SER A 164 -13.39 26.68 -3.16
C SER A 164 -13.05 28.12 -2.72
N PRO A 165 -11.82 28.60 -2.91
CA PRO A 165 -11.39 29.94 -2.49
C PRO A 165 -12.03 31.10 -3.28
N ASN A 166 -12.89 30.83 -4.27
CA ASN A 166 -13.43 31.83 -5.18
C ASN A 166 -14.57 32.70 -4.62
N ARG A 167 -14.92 32.61 -3.33
CA ARG A 167 -15.98 33.45 -2.72
C ARG A 167 -15.60 34.10 -1.38
N ILE A 168 -14.31 34.34 -1.13
CA ILE A 168 -13.85 34.79 0.18
C ILE A 168 -13.32 36.24 0.13
N LYS A 169 -14.06 37.16 0.78
CA LYS A 169 -13.72 38.59 0.98
C LYS A 169 -12.35 38.75 1.69
N SER A 170 -11.64 39.84 1.41
CA SER A 170 -10.22 40.08 1.76
C SER A 170 -9.81 39.83 3.23
N LYS A 171 -10.67 40.08 4.23
CA LYS A 171 -10.38 39.79 5.66
C LYS A 171 -10.39 38.29 6.02
N LEU A 172 -11.12 37.46 5.28
CA LEU A 172 -11.12 36.00 5.49
C LEU A 172 -9.92 35.30 4.82
N LYS A 173 -9.16 36.00 3.95
CA LYS A 173 -7.95 35.44 3.33
C LYS A 173 -6.84 35.19 4.35
N GLN A 174 -6.63 36.08 5.32
CA GLN A 174 -5.64 35.87 6.39
C GLN A 174 -6.00 34.69 7.30
N ASN A 175 -7.28 34.59 7.71
CA ASN A 175 -7.73 33.44 8.51
C ASN A 175 -7.64 32.11 7.73
N ALA A 176 -7.92 32.12 6.42
CA ALA A 176 -7.75 30.94 5.57
C ALA A 176 -6.29 30.53 5.42
N VAL A 177 -5.36 31.49 5.34
CA VAL A 177 -3.91 31.22 5.29
C VAL A 177 -3.43 30.62 6.62
N ASN A 178 -3.81 31.19 7.76
CA ASN A 178 -3.43 30.67 9.08
C ASN A 178 -3.96 29.23 9.31
N VAL A 179 -5.22 28.97 8.96
CA VAL A 179 -5.81 27.61 9.05
C VAL A 179 -5.07 26.61 8.15
N GLN A 180 -4.59 27.06 7.00
CA GLN A 180 -3.84 26.19 6.09
C GLN A 180 -2.41 25.92 6.60
N GLU A 181 -1.75 26.90 7.22
CA GLU A 181 -0.46 26.73 7.88
C GLU A 181 -0.54 25.76 9.07
N ASP A 182 -1.57 25.87 9.91
CA ASP A 182 -1.77 24.96 11.04
C ASP A 182 -2.00 23.52 10.57
N LYS A 183 -2.78 23.33 9.50
CA LYS A 183 -2.97 22.00 8.90
C LYS A 183 -1.67 21.42 8.34
N ILE A 184 -0.77 22.24 7.79
CA ILE A 184 0.55 21.79 7.33
C ILE A 184 1.41 21.34 8.52
N LYS A 185 1.45 22.12 9.61
CA LYS A 185 2.20 21.75 10.82
C LYS A 185 1.71 20.43 11.41
N ILE A 186 0.39 20.25 11.49
CA ILE A 186 -0.22 19.00 11.98
C ILE A 186 0.11 17.84 11.03
N LEU A 187 0.09 18.06 9.71
CA LEU A 187 0.47 17.03 8.74
C LEU A 187 1.93 16.60 8.91
N ASP A 188 2.85 17.55 9.13
CA ASP A 188 4.25 17.22 9.42
C ASP A 188 4.38 16.40 10.71
N GLU A 189 3.58 16.69 11.73
CA GLU A 189 3.55 15.93 12.98
C GLU A 189 3.00 14.51 12.77
N ILE A 190 1.92 14.36 11.99
CA ILE A 190 1.38 13.07 11.57
C ILE A 190 2.46 12.24 10.87
N LEU A 191 3.15 12.82 9.89
CA LEU A 191 4.18 12.13 9.12
C LEU A 191 5.34 11.71 10.04
N LYS A 192 5.85 12.62 10.88
CA LYS A 192 6.91 12.32 11.86
C LYS A 192 6.53 11.17 12.78
N ASN A 193 5.30 11.14 13.29
CA ASN A 193 4.84 10.07 14.17
C ASN A 193 4.87 8.72 13.48
N ILE A 194 4.36 8.63 12.25
CA ILE A 194 4.32 7.34 11.56
C ILE A 194 5.70 6.92 11.08
N ILE A 195 6.57 7.84 10.65
CA ILE A 195 7.98 7.53 10.37
C ILE A 195 8.65 6.99 11.63
N ASN A 196 8.39 7.57 12.79
CA ASN A 196 8.92 7.06 14.04
C ASN A 196 8.38 5.66 14.38
N LEU A 197 7.08 5.42 14.18
CA LEU A 197 6.48 4.08 14.32
C LEU A 197 7.11 3.09 13.33
N SER A 198 7.45 3.53 12.13
CA SER A 198 8.09 2.69 11.11
C SER A 198 9.47 2.18 11.52
N LYS A 199 10.13 2.76 12.52
CA LYS A 199 11.38 2.19 13.06
C LYS A 199 11.15 0.81 13.68
N HIS A 200 9.97 0.58 14.23
CA HIS A 200 9.62 -0.64 14.96
C HIS A 200 8.63 -1.51 14.18
N TYR A 201 7.62 -0.90 13.58
CA TYR A 201 6.50 -1.57 12.91
C TYR A 201 6.53 -1.36 11.42
N PHE A 202 5.82 -2.20 10.67
CA PHE A 202 5.68 -1.99 9.23
C PHE A 202 4.60 -0.93 8.97
N ALA A 203 4.96 0.22 8.43
CA ALA A 203 4.07 1.34 8.19
C ALA A 203 3.91 1.60 6.69
N ILE A 204 2.68 1.53 6.21
CA ILE A 204 2.30 1.71 4.81
C ILE A 204 1.41 2.92 4.73
N PHE A 205 1.80 3.87 3.90
CA PHE A 205 0.98 5.01 3.58
C PHE A 205 0.42 4.83 2.21
N VAL A 206 -0.88 5.06 2.09
CA VAL A 206 -1.59 4.89 0.85
C VAL A 206 -2.42 6.13 0.64
N PHE A 207 -2.33 6.74 -0.52
CA PHE A 207 -3.20 7.87 -0.81
C PHE A 207 -3.44 8.10 -2.28
N THR A 208 -4.62 8.62 -2.53
CA THR A 208 -5.12 9.06 -3.82
C THR A 208 -4.94 10.57 -3.97
N ASP A 209 -4.66 10.97 -5.21
CA ASP A 209 -4.76 12.34 -5.73
C ASP A 209 -4.50 13.49 -4.73
N PHE A 210 -3.25 13.95 -4.67
CA PHE A 210 -2.86 15.13 -3.88
C PHE A 210 -2.34 16.25 -4.79
N LYS A 211 -2.57 17.50 -4.40
CA LYS A 211 -2.06 18.67 -5.15
C LYS A 211 -0.53 18.61 -5.23
N LYS A 212 0.03 18.79 -6.44
CA LYS A 212 1.48 18.81 -6.72
C LYS A 212 2.29 19.74 -5.79
N THR A 213 1.67 20.71 -5.15
CA THR A 213 2.31 21.62 -4.19
C THR A 213 2.80 20.95 -2.92
N PHE A 214 2.20 19.82 -2.50
CA PHE A 214 2.63 19.07 -1.31
C PHE A 214 3.70 18.01 -1.61
N ASN A 215 4.17 17.94 -2.87
CA ASN A 215 4.90 16.80 -3.39
C ASN A 215 6.30 16.66 -2.77
N LYS A 216 7.12 17.71 -2.71
CA LYS A 216 8.53 17.52 -2.35
C LYS A 216 8.81 17.10 -0.89
N ASN A 217 8.03 17.59 0.06
CA ASN A 217 8.36 17.39 1.48
C ASN A 217 7.83 16.08 2.06
N ILE A 218 6.77 15.50 1.50
CA ILE A 218 6.13 14.32 2.08
C ILE A 218 6.87 13.05 1.65
N PHE A 219 7.26 12.97 0.37
CA PHE A 219 7.92 11.77 -0.19
C PHE A 219 9.36 11.57 0.24
N SER A 220 10.08 12.65 0.58
CA SER A 220 11.46 12.56 1.05
C SER A 220 11.61 11.71 2.32
N HIS A 221 10.52 11.51 3.06
CA HIS A 221 10.52 10.73 4.28
C HIS A 221 10.30 9.22 4.07
N PHE A 222 9.98 8.79 2.85
CA PHE A 222 9.73 7.38 2.50
C PHE A 222 10.88 6.81 1.69
N ASN A 223 11.41 5.67 2.14
CA ASN A 223 12.52 5.00 1.46
C ASN A 223 12.07 4.19 0.25
N GLN A 224 10.77 3.91 0.16
CA GLN A 224 10.15 3.07 -0.87
C GLN A 224 8.83 3.71 -1.30
N ILE A 225 8.71 3.97 -2.60
CA ILE A 225 7.56 4.63 -3.19
C ILE A 225 7.06 3.77 -4.35
N LEU A 226 5.79 3.40 -4.33
CA LEU A 226 5.06 2.82 -5.45
C LEU A 226 4.04 3.84 -5.92
N GLU A 227 4.15 4.31 -7.16
CA GLU A 227 3.31 5.35 -7.72
C GLU A 227 2.59 4.84 -8.98
N ILE A 228 1.26 4.88 -8.96
CA ILE A 228 0.39 4.46 -10.07
C ILE A 228 -0.06 5.72 -10.80
N VAL A 229 0.26 5.84 -12.08
CA VAL A 229 -0.05 7.02 -12.90
C VAL A 229 -0.72 6.62 -14.20
N ASN A 230 -1.55 7.51 -14.74
CA ASN A 230 -1.96 7.43 -16.14
C ASN A 230 -1.02 8.29 -16.99
N THR A 231 -0.38 7.65 -17.96
CA THR A 231 0.40 8.32 -18.99
C THR A 231 -0.36 8.29 -20.31
N TYR A 232 -0.22 9.34 -21.10
CA TYR A 232 -0.75 9.37 -22.45
C TYR A 232 0.31 8.88 -23.42
N ASN A 233 0.04 7.79 -24.12
CA ASN A 233 0.95 7.25 -25.13
C ASN A 233 0.61 7.88 -26.49
N ASN A 234 1.45 8.81 -26.93
CA ASN A 234 1.29 9.53 -28.20
C ASN A 234 1.28 8.61 -29.43
N LYS A 235 1.91 7.42 -29.36
CA LYS A 235 1.98 6.51 -30.51
C LYS A 235 0.65 5.83 -30.80
N ASN A 236 -0.16 5.57 -29.77
CA ASN A 236 -1.40 4.79 -29.87
C ASN A 236 -2.66 5.60 -29.53
N ASN A 237 -2.53 6.90 -29.20
CA ASN A 237 -3.61 7.76 -28.72
C ASN A 237 -4.44 7.12 -27.58
N LYS A 238 -3.76 6.39 -26.68
CA LYS A 238 -4.39 5.69 -25.56
C LYS A 238 -3.77 6.13 -24.24
N LYS A 239 -4.61 6.21 -23.21
CA LYS A 239 -4.16 6.33 -21.82
C LYS A 239 -3.73 4.96 -21.35
N GLU A 240 -2.50 4.86 -20.89
CA GLU A 240 -1.92 3.65 -20.33
C GLU A 240 -1.63 3.91 -18.85
N SER A 241 -1.94 2.94 -18.00
CA SER A 241 -1.58 3.01 -16.58
C SER A 241 -0.20 2.41 -16.37
N ILE A 242 0.67 3.14 -15.69
CA ILE A 242 2.05 2.74 -15.38
C ILE A 242 2.22 2.73 -13.86
N ILE A 243 2.98 1.74 -13.38
CA ILE A 243 3.47 1.67 -12.01
C ILE A 243 4.94 2.08 -12.01
N HIS A 244 5.25 3.20 -11.35
CA HIS A 244 6.61 3.60 -11.01
C HIS A 244 6.95 3.09 -9.61
N MET A 245 8.08 2.42 -9.48
CA MET A 245 8.63 1.97 -8.21
C MET A 245 9.95 2.69 -7.99
N LYS A 246 10.14 3.29 -6.81
CA LYS A 246 11.31 4.08 -6.47
C LYS A 246 11.83 3.68 -5.10
N THR A 247 13.14 3.61 -4.98
CA THR A 247 13.87 3.59 -3.72
C THR A 247 14.80 4.80 -3.65
N THR A 248 15.54 4.95 -2.56
CA THR A 248 16.57 5.99 -2.42
C THR A 248 17.67 5.91 -3.50
N SER A 249 17.88 4.76 -4.13
CA SER A 249 18.97 4.52 -5.09
C SER A 249 18.53 4.03 -6.46
N THR A 250 17.28 3.58 -6.63
CA THR A 250 16.82 2.94 -7.87
C THR A 250 15.41 3.37 -8.25
N GLU A 251 15.12 3.43 -9.55
CA GLU A 251 13.78 3.66 -10.10
C GLU A 251 13.51 2.66 -11.22
N LYS A 252 12.27 2.14 -11.28
CA LYS A 252 11.79 1.24 -12.32
C LYS A 252 10.33 1.53 -12.65
N SER A 253 9.95 1.41 -13.91
CA SER A 253 8.56 1.53 -14.34
C SER A 253 8.06 0.26 -15.02
N LEU A 254 6.80 -0.09 -14.80
CA LEU A 254 6.14 -1.25 -15.42
C LEU A 254 4.75 -0.85 -15.90
N MET A 255 4.32 -1.40 -17.04
CA MET A 255 2.94 -1.27 -17.49
C MET A 255 2.01 -2.01 -16.53
N LEU A 256 0.92 -1.36 -16.10
CA LEU A 256 -0.05 -1.96 -15.19
C LEU A 256 -0.71 -3.19 -15.83
N ASP A 257 -1.01 -3.15 -17.13
CA ASP A 257 -1.60 -4.28 -17.86
C ASP A 257 -0.72 -5.53 -17.81
N SER A 258 0.61 -5.36 -17.81
CA SER A 258 1.54 -6.48 -17.67
C SER A 258 1.45 -7.11 -16.28
N ILE A 259 1.17 -6.31 -15.24
CA ILE A 259 0.98 -6.80 -13.87
C ILE A 259 -0.40 -7.43 -13.69
N LEU A 260 -1.45 -6.84 -14.27
CA LEU A 260 -2.81 -7.39 -14.22
C LEU A 260 -2.93 -8.75 -14.91
N LYS A 261 -2.07 -9.07 -15.88
CA LYS A 261 -2.01 -10.41 -16.49
C LYS A 261 -1.46 -11.49 -15.55
N ILE A 262 -0.68 -11.09 -14.54
CA ILE A 262 -0.07 -12.00 -13.56
C ILE A 262 -1.03 -12.25 -12.39
N VAL A 263 -1.89 -11.27 -12.10
CA VAL A 263 -2.78 -11.17 -10.93
C VAL A 263 -4.09 -11.89 -11.15
#